data_AF-A0ABC9U200-F1
#
_entry.id   AF-A0ABC9U200-F1
#
_cell.length_a   1.000
_cell.length_b   1.000
_cell.length_c   1.000
_cell.angle_alpha   90.00
_cell.angle_beta   90.00
_cell.angle_gamma   90.00
#
_symmetry.space_group_name_H-M   'P 1'
#
loop_
_entity.id
_entity.type
_entity.pdbx_description
1 polymer ?
#
loop_
_entity_poly.entity_id
_entity_poly.type
_entity_poly.pdbx_seq_one_letter_code
_entity_poly.pdbx_strand_id
1 'polypeptide(L)'
;MSRHREKRKTLVDQVKQVLDSKLAIGQSKKADKTIYYRDDDGKILYDEAGEKMVLQPDLTKEKIYSWSTYKAYLKHNCYFVKWCKDEHECRKLSDCRQYVDEYLKKLIDDGKSAYTIKLSAQSLAKLYNCSVKDFIETPARKRKDIVRSRDVVKYDKHFSEKNNAKLINFCRCTGLRRAELKALRGTDLLEKDGKFYLHIHSATKGGRERISPIIGSDEEIKAVVNRMREVGSGKVFSKIHKAADIHSYRSDYCTKVYKLYARDLNFLSYKEKYYCKKDLAGTCYDREAMRKASESLGHSRV
;
A
#
# COMPACT_ATOMS: atom_id res chain seq x y z
N MET A 1 1.81 -43.86 -36.53
CA MET A 1 2.35 -42.63 -35.90
C MET A 1 1.32 -42.07 -34.92
N SER A 2 1.46 -42.38 -33.63
CA SER A 2 0.62 -41.76 -32.58
C SER A 2 1.03 -40.29 -32.47
N ARG A 3 0.19 -39.38 -32.97
CA ARG A 3 0.38 -37.94 -32.74
C ARG A 3 0.24 -37.71 -31.25
N HIS A 4 1.35 -37.48 -30.57
CA HIS A 4 1.37 -37.04 -29.18
C HIS A 4 0.70 -35.66 -29.11
N ARG A 5 -0.63 -35.64 -28.95
CA ARG A 5 -1.41 -34.41 -28.90
C ARG A 5 -1.19 -33.80 -27.53
N GLU A 6 -0.27 -32.85 -27.45
CA GLU A 6 0.02 -32.10 -26.23
C GLU A 6 -1.30 -31.56 -25.64
N LYS A 7 -1.61 -31.91 -24.39
CA LYS A 7 -2.87 -31.50 -23.76
C LYS A 7 -2.92 -29.98 -23.71
N ARG A 8 -3.95 -29.38 -24.35
CA ARG A 8 -4.15 -27.94 -24.36
C ARG A 8 -4.32 -27.43 -22.93
N LYS A 9 -3.43 -26.53 -22.52
CA LYS A 9 -3.44 -25.91 -21.19
C LYS A 9 -4.74 -25.12 -20.98
N THR A 10 -5.29 -25.18 -19.76
CA THR A 10 -6.49 -24.41 -19.41
C THR A 10 -6.20 -22.91 -19.48
N LEU A 11 -7.23 -22.07 -19.62
CA LEU A 11 -7.04 -20.61 -19.60
C LEU A 11 -6.41 -20.12 -18.29
N VAL A 12 -6.77 -20.74 -17.16
CA VAL A 12 -6.19 -20.44 -15.86
C VAL A 12 -4.69 -20.76 -15.85
N ASP A 13 -4.27 -21.90 -16.41
CA ASP A 13 -2.86 -22.26 -16.52
C ASP A 13 -2.09 -21.33 -17.45
N GLN A 14 -2.71 -20.88 -18.55
CA GLN A 14 -2.13 -19.89 -19.47
C GLN A 14 -1.90 -18.55 -18.74
N VAL A 15 -2.90 -18.06 -17.98
CA VAL A 15 -2.75 -16.86 -17.13
C VAL A 15 -1.62 -17.02 -16.13
N LYS A 16 -1.58 -18.16 -15.43
CA LYS A 16 -0.54 -18.43 -14.44
C LYS A 16 0.85 -18.41 -15.08
N GLN A 17 1.04 -19.04 -16.24
CA GLN A 17 2.32 -19.06 -16.94
C GLN A 17 2.80 -17.65 -17.32
N VAL A 18 1.89 -16.80 -17.82
CA VAL A 18 2.23 -15.41 -18.17
C VAL A 18 2.58 -14.57 -16.94
N LEU A 19 1.90 -14.78 -15.80
CA LEU A 19 2.23 -14.04 -14.58
C LEU A 19 3.49 -14.58 -13.89
N ASP A 20 3.73 -15.88 -13.96
CA ASP A 20 4.94 -16.53 -13.42
C ASP A 20 6.18 -16.03 -14.14
N SER A 21 6.14 -15.90 -15.48
CA SER A 21 7.26 -15.37 -16.27
C SER A 21 7.58 -13.90 -15.94
N LYS A 22 6.67 -13.20 -15.26
CA LYS A 22 6.83 -11.81 -14.82
C LYS A 22 7.27 -11.71 -13.35
N LEU A 23 7.45 -12.80 -12.63
CA LEU A 23 7.87 -12.74 -11.22
C LEU A 23 9.31 -12.21 -11.09
N ALA A 24 9.47 -11.20 -10.24
CA ALA A 24 10.74 -10.57 -9.91
C ALA A 24 10.88 -10.46 -8.38
N ILE A 25 10.53 -11.52 -7.67
CA ILE A 25 10.58 -11.56 -6.21
C ILE A 25 12.02 -11.41 -5.74
N GLY A 26 12.25 -10.56 -4.75
CA GLY A 26 13.59 -10.24 -4.22
C GLY A 26 14.33 -9.17 -5.02
N GLN A 27 13.91 -8.86 -6.25
CA GLN A 27 14.49 -7.76 -7.03
C GLN A 27 14.02 -6.39 -6.53
N SER A 28 14.86 -5.37 -6.72
CA SER A 28 14.53 -4.00 -6.35
C SER A 28 13.64 -3.35 -7.39
N LYS A 29 12.35 -3.16 -7.06
CA LYS A 29 11.45 -2.33 -7.88
C LYS A 29 11.97 -0.91 -8.08
N LYS A 30 12.75 -0.38 -7.12
CA LYS A 30 13.33 0.97 -7.24
C LYS A 30 14.40 1.02 -8.33
N ALA A 31 15.19 -0.05 -8.48
CA ALA A 31 16.24 -0.14 -9.49
C ALA A 31 15.70 -0.29 -10.92
N ASP A 32 14.49 -0.85 -11.07
CA ASP A 32 13.84 -1.03 -12.37
C ASP A 32 12.95 0.15 -12.79
N LYS A 33 12.82 1.19 -11.97
CA LYS A 33 12.08 2.40 -12.33
C LYS A 33 12.91 3.28 -13.27
N THR A 34 12.23 4.11 -14.05
CA THR A 34 12.87 5.11 -14.92
C THR A 34 13.89 5.95 -14.15
N ILE A 35 15.08 6.08 -14.73
CA ILE A 35 16.11 7.02 -14.29
C ILE A 35 16.24 8.08 -15.37
N TYR A 36 16.28 9.35 -14.96
CA TYR A 36 16.45 10.49 -15.86
C TYR A 36 17.87 11.03 -15.73
N TYR A 37 18.41 11.56 -16.83
CA TYR A 37 19.66 12.33 -16.79
C TYR A 37 19.49 13.58 -15.91
N ARG A 38 20.57 13.99 -15.25
CA ARG A 38 20.60 15.18 -14.41
C ARG A 38 21.85 16.02 -14.68
N ASP A 39 21.73 17.32 -14.50
CA ASP A 39 22.87 18.25 -14.45
C ASP A 39 23.61 18.16 -13.10
N ASP A 40 24.68 18.94 -12.96
CA ASP A 40 25.51 19.01 -11.75
C ASP A 40 24.73 19.52 -10.52
N ASP A 41 23.67 20.30 -10.74
CA ASP A 41 22.73 20.77 -9.69
C ASP A 41 21.65 19.72 -9.35
N GLY A 42 21.66 18.57 -10.02
CA GLY A 42 20.72 17.48 -9.82
C GLY A 42 19.32 17.70 -10.41
N LYS A 43 19.13 18.68 -11.29
CA LYS A 43 17.88 18.90 -12.05
C LYS A 43 17.80 17.95 -13.24
N ILE A 44 16.59 17.53 -13.60
CA ILE A 44 16.37 16.64 -14.74
C ILE A 44 16.67 17.39 -16.05
N LEU A 45 17.45 16.76 -16.93
CA LEU A 45 17.73 17.27 -18.26
C LEU A 45 16.57 17.01 -19.22
N TYR A 46 16.40 17.92 -20.17
CA TYR A 46 15.41 17.84 -21.24
C TYR A 46 16.14 17.84 -22.58
N ASP A 47 15.60 17.11 -23.56
CA ASP A 47 16.09 17.15 -24.93
C ASP A 47 15.59 18.41 -25.67
N GLU A 48 15.99 18.54 -26.93
CA GLU A 48 15.63 19.68 -27.79
C GLU A 48 14.11 19.80 -28.03
N ALA A 49 13.35 18.71 -27.86
CA ALA A 49 11.89 18.69 -27.96
C ALA A 49 11.19 19.02 -26.62
N GLY A 50 11.96 19.25 -25.55
CA GLY A 50 11.42 19.48 -24.21
C GLY A 50 10.94 18.21 -23.51
N GLU A 51 11.32 17.03 -23.99
CA GLU A 51 11.05 15.76 -23.32
C GLU A 51 12.15 15.44 -22.31
N LYS A 52 11.79 14.76 -21.22
CA LYS A 52 12.77 14.41 -20.17
C LYS A 52 13.73 13.35 -20.68
N MET A 53 15.02 13.64 -20.65
CA MET A 53 16.05 12.69 -21.09
C MET A 53 16.10 11.47 -20.15
N VAL A 54 15.86 10.28 -20.72
CA VAL A 54 15.80 9.02 -19.99
C VAL A 54 17.16 8.32 -20.04
N LEU A 55 17.77 8.12 -18.88
CA LEU A 55 18.99 7.31 -18.72
C LEU A 55 18.67 5.80 -18.71
N GLN A 56 17.58 5.42 -18.07
CA GLN A 56 17.12 4.03 -17.99
C GLN A 56 15.60 3.96 -18.13
N PRO A 57 15.05 3.11 -19.02
CA PRO A 57 13.60 2.96 -19.20
C PRO A 57 12.92 2.27 -18.01
N ASP A 58 11.58 2.38 -17.92
CA ASP A 58 10.78 1.69 -16.90
C ASP A 58 10.63 0.19 -17.21
N LEU A 59 11.37 -0.65 -16.50
CA LEU A 59 11.29 -2.11 -16.62
C LEU A 59 10.19 -2.71 -15.72
N THR A 60 9.53 -1.91 -14.88
CA THR A 60 8.54 -2.41 -13.92
C THR A 60 7.26 -2.91 -14.58
N LYS A 61 7.01 -2.56 -15.85
CA LYS A 61 5.87 -3.07 -16.64
C LYS A 61 5.96 -4.57 -16.89
N GLU A 62 7.16 -5.12 -16.96
CA GLU A 62 7.37 -6.54 -17.24
C GLU A 62 7.50 -7.39 -15.99
N LYS A 63 7.57 -6.76 -14.82
CA LYS A 63 7.90 -7.42 -13.55
C LYS A 63 6.79 -7.31 -12.50
N ILE A 64 6.77 -8.29 -11.59
CA ILE A 64 5.92 -8.38 -10.40
C ILE A 64 6.80 -8.70 -9.19
N TYR A 65 6.97 -7.72 -8.30
CA TYR A 65 7.93 -7.76 -7.20
C TYR A 65 7.38 -8.28 -5.87
N SER A 66 6.08 -8.64 -5.82
CA SER A 66 5.45 -9.04 -4.56
C SER A 66 4.44 -10.14 -4.77
N TRP A 67 4.51 -11.16 -3.90
CA TRP A 67 3.52 -12.21 -3.81
C TRP A 67 2.09 -11.70 -3.60
N SER A 68 1.91 -10.59 -2.88
CA SER A 68 0.57 -10.02 -2.68
C SER A 68 -0.01 -9.45 -3.98
N THR A 69 0.83 -8.80 -4.79
CA THR A 69 0.43 -8.29 -6.11
C THR A 69 0.18 -9.44 -7.07
N TYR A 70 1.07 -10.43 -7.11
CA TYR A 70 0.90 -11.64 -7.93
C TYR A 70 -0.43 -12.34 -7.62
N LYS A 71 -0.72 -12.63 -6.34
CA LYS A 71 -1.95 -13.32 -5.93
C LYS A 71 -3.20 -12.51 -6.31
N ALA A 72 -3.17 -11.19 -6.15
CA ALA A 72 -4.27 -10.33 -6.57
C ALA A 72 -4.46 -10.38 -8.10
N TYR A 73 -3.38 -10.26 -8.88
CA TYR A 73 -3.46 -10.26 -10.33
C TYR A 73 -3.91 -11.62 -10.87
N LEU A 74 -3.35 -12.71 -10.35
CA LEU A 74 -3.77 -14.07 -10.69
C LEU A 74 -5.27 -14.25 -10.43
N LYS A 75 -5.75 -13.87 -9.24
CA LYS A 75 -7.17 -13.95 -8.89
C LYS A 75 -8.07 -13.20 -9.88
N HIS A 76 -7.75 -11.93 -10.16
CA HIS A 76 -8.58 -11.09 -11.01
C HIS A 76 -8.53 -11.50 -12.50
N ASN A 77 -7.36 -11.90 -12.99
CA ASN A 77 -7.22 -12.42 -14.35
C ASN A 77 -7.93 -13.77 -14.50
N CYS A 78 -7.93 -14.64 -13.46
CA CYS A 78 -8.72 -15.86 -13.45
C CYS A 78 -10.23 -15.61 -13.51
N TYR A 79 -10.74 -14.56 -12.85
CA TYR A 79 -12.16 -14.19 -13.00
C TYR A 79 -12.49 -13.78 -14.43
N PHE A 80 -11.65 -12.95 -15.03
CA PHE A 80 -11.82 -12.54 -16.43
C PHE A 80 -11.83 -13.72 -17.40
N VAL A 81 -10.80 -14.58 -17.37
CA VAL A 81 -10.72 -15.67 -18.36
C VAL A 81 -11.76 -16.76 -18.13
N LYS A 82 -12.28 -16.92 -16.90
CA LYS A 82 -13.45 -17.77 -16.65
C LYS A 82 -14.69 -17.18 -17.30
N TRP A 83 -14.93 -15.88 -17.10
CA TRP A 83 -16.02 -15.19 -17.77
C TRP A 83 -15.90 -15.25 -19.31
N CYS A 84 -14.72 -15.03 -19.89
CA CYS A 84 -14.54 -15.19 -21.34
C CYS A 84 -14.78 -16.62 -21.84
N LYS A 85 -14.48 -17.62 -21.01
CA LYS A 85 -14.77 -19.02 -21.34
C LYS A 85 -16.28 -19.28 -21.35
N ASP A 86 -16.98 -18.75 -20.37
CA ASP A 86 -18.39 -19.06 -20.14
C ASP A 86 -19.29 -18.26 -21.10
N GLU A 87 -18.99 -16.98 -21.37
CA GLU A 87 -19.81 -16.11 -22.25
C GLU A 87 -19.37 -16.08 -23.71
N HIS A 88 -18.08 -16.27 -23.99
CA HIS A 88 -17.50 -16.12 -25.34
C HIS A 88 -16.78 -17.37 -25.83
N GLU A 89 -16.94 -18.49 -25.12
CA GLU A 89 -16.35 -19.80 -25.44
C GLU A 89 -14.84 -19.77 -25.71
N CYS A 90 -14.14 -18.78 -25.15
CA CYS A 90 -12.72 -18.59 -25.38
C CYS A 90 -11.92 -19.79 -24.88
N ARG A 91 -10.87 -20.17 -25.62
CA ARG A 91 -10.00 -21.29 -25.25
C ARG A 91 -8.51 -20.95 -25.30
N LYS A 92 -8.10 -19.84 -25.92
CA LYS A 92 -6.76 -19.25 -25.77
C LYS A 92 -6.85 -17.88 -25.11
N LEU A 93 -5.81 -17.53 -24.37
CA LEU A 93 -5.70 -16.21 -23.75
C LEU A 93 -5.68 -15.06 -24.78
N SER A 94 -5.17 -15.31 -25.99
CA SER A 94 -5.22 -14.37 -27.13
C SER A 94 -6.64 -14.00 -27.50
N ASP A 95 -7.55 -14.98 -27.52
CA ASP A 95 -8.94 -14.81 -27.93
C ASP A 95 -9.69 -13.94 -26.93
N CYS A 96 -9.32 -14.03 -25.64
CA CYS A 96 -9.93 -13.25 -24.57
C CYS A 96 -9.63 -11.73 -24.69
N ARG A 97 -8.52 -11.32 -25.33
CA ARG A 97 -8.01 -9.93 -25.27
C ARG A 97 -9.00 -8.90 -25.81
N GLN A 98 -9.83 -9.26 -26.78
CA GLN A 98 -10.83 -8.36 -27.36
C GLN A 98 -11.98 -8.03 -26.39
N TYR A 99 -12.25 -8.90 -25.42
CA TYR A 99 -13.35 -8.77 -24.47
C TYR A 99 -12.97 -8.02 -23.18
N VAL A 100 -11.78 -7.41 -23.12
CA VAL A 100 -11.34 -6.67 -21.91
C VAL A 100 -12.27 -5.50 -21.61
N ASP A 101 -12.63 -4.72 -22.62
CA ASP A 101 -13.48 -3.54 -22.43
C ASP A 101 -14.91 -3.92 -22.04
N GLU A 102 -15.46 -4.97 -22.66
CA GLU A 102 -16.75 -5.53 -22.31
C GLU A 102 -16.77 -6.04 -20.86
N TYR A 103 -15.73 -6.77 -20.44
CA TYR A 103 -15.62 -7.23 -19.06
C TYR A 103 -15.52 -6.06 -18.06
N LEU A 104 -14.73 -5.02 -18.37
CA LEU A 104 -14.63 -3.85 -17.51
C LEU A 104 -15.97 -3.11 -17.41
N LYS A 105 -16.72 -3.02 -18.51
CA LYS A 105 -18.08 -2.47 -18.51
C LYS A 105 -19.02 -3.31 -17.65
N LYS A 106 -18.98 -4.64 -17.77
CA LYS A 106 -19.72 -5.55 -16.90
C LYS A 106 -19.41 -5.32 -15.41
N LEU A 107 -18.15 -5.13 -15.03
CA LEU A 107 -17.81 -4.84 -13.63
C LEU A 107 -18.38 -3.50 -13.14
N ILE A 108 -18.52 -2.50 -14.03
CA ILE A 108 -19.17 -1.22 -13.72
C ILE A 108 -20.67 -1.45 -13.52
N ASP A 109 -21.32 -2.15 -14.45
CA ASP A 109 -22.77 -2.42 -14.43
C ASP A 109 -23.17 -3.31 -13.24
N ASP A 110 -22.30 -4.26 -12.85
CA ASP A 110 -22.42 -5.09 -11.64
C ASP A 110 -22.26 -4.28 -10.33
N GLY A 111 -22.01 -2.97 -10.40
CA GLY A 111 -21.82 -2.10 -9.24
C GLY A 111 -20.55 -2.40 -8.43
N LYS A 112 -19.50 -2.96 -9.05
CA LYS A 112 -18.24 -3.20 -8.33
C LYS A 112 -17.59 -1.87 -7.94
N SER A 113 -16.90 -1.85 -6.81
CA SER A 113 -16.20 -0.64 -6.36
C SER A 113 -15.16 -0.17 -7.39
N ALA A 114 -14.97 1.15 -7.51
CA ALA A 114 -13.92 1.74 -8.36
C ALA A 114 -12.52 1.18 -8.06
N TYR A 115 -12.26 0.77 -6.82
CA TYR A 115 -11.02 0.10 -6.42
C TYR A 115 -10.87 -1.29 -7.03
N THR A 116 -11.95 -2.09 -7.02
CA THR A 116 -11.99 -3.42 -7.64
C THR A 116 -11.82 -3.32 -9.14
N ILE A 117 -12.56 -2.43 -9.80
CA ILE A 117 -12.49 -2.23 -11.27
C ILE A 117 -11.07 -1.81 -11.67
N LYS A 118 -10.48 -0.84 -10.96
CA LYS A 118 -9.11 -0.40 -11.27
C LYS A 118 -8.07 -1.50 -11.06
N LEU A 119 -8.25 -2.34 -10.04
CA LEU A 119 -7.37 -3.50 -9.82
C LEU A 119 -7.49 -4.51 -10.97
N SER A 120 -8.71 -4.82 -11.43
CA SER A 120 -8.92 -5.68 -12.60
C SER A 120 -8.30 -5.09 -13.86
N ALA A 121 -8.50 -3.80 -14.16
CA ALA A 121 -7.88 -3.15 -15.31
C ALA A 121 -6.33 -3.22 -15.25
N GLN A 122 -5.73 -2.97 -14.07
CA GLN A 122 -4.28 -3.06 -13.88
C GLN A 122 -3.75 -4.49 -14.00
N SER A 123 -4.50 -5.50 -13.55
CA SER A 123 -4.09 -6.90 -13.70
C SER A 123 -4.16 -7.36 -15.15
N LEU A 124 -5.17 -6.91 -15.91
CA LEU A 124 -5.33 -7.19 -17.33
C LEU A 124 -4.26 -6.48 -18.16
N ALA A 125 -3.96 -5.21 -17.87
CA ALA A 125 -2.86 -4.50 -18.50
C ALA A 125 -1.52 -5.23 -18.27
N LYS A 126 -1.28 -5.73 -17.04
CA LYS A 126 -0.10 -6.55 -16.74
C LYS A 126 -0.09 -7.87 -17.50
N LEU A 127 -1.23 -8.54 -17.61
CA LEU A 127 -1.39 -9.81 -18.32
C LEU A 127 -1.04 -9.67 -19.81
N TYR A 128 -1.55 -8.61 -20.43
CA TYR A 128 -1.41 -8.34 -21.86
C TYR A 128 -0.24 -7.44 -22.24
N ASN A 129 0.63 -7.11 -21.26
CA ASN A 129 1.78 -6.22 -21.44
C ASN A 129 1.44 -4.87 -22.10
N CYS A 130 0.28 -4.32 -21.76
CA CYS A 130 -0.23 -3.08 -22.35
C CYS A 130 -0.49 -2.02 -21.26
N SER A 131 -1.01 -0.87 -21.65
CA SER A 131 -1.41 0.19 -20.75
C SER A 131 -2.88 0.07 -20.37
N VAL A 132 -3.25 0.52 -19.17
CA VAL A 132 -4.67 0.71 -18.82
C VAL A 132 -5.35 1.83 -19.61
N LYS A 133 -4.57 2.65 -20.32
CA LYS A 133 -5.09 3.65 -21.27
C LYS A 133 -5.61 3.02 -22.55
N ASP A 134 -5.23 1.77 -22.82
CA ASP A 134 -5.67 1.02 -24.02
C ASP A 134 -7.04 0.37 -23.80
N PHE A 135 -7.68 0.64 -22.66
CA PHE A 135 -8.99 0.12 -22.26
C PHE A 135 -9.96 1.27 -22.03
N ILE A 136 -11.24 0.94 -21.90
CA ILE A 136 -12.28 1.93 -21.53
C ILE A 136 -11.94 2.70 -20.25
N GLU A 137 -12.46 3.92 -20.17
CA GLU A 137 -12.33 4.72 -18.98
C GLU A 137 -13.06 4.08 -17.79
N THR A 138 -12.32 3.87 -16.70
CA THR A 138 -12.85 3.28 -15.46
C THR A 138 -13.20 4.37 -14.45
N PRO A 139 -14.23 4.19 -13.60
CA PRO A 139 -14.60 5.14 -12.55
C PRO A 139 -13.42 5.60 -11.69
N ALA A 140 -13.36 6.90 -11.39
CA ALA A 140 -12.34 7.47 -10.53
C ALA A 140 -12.54 7.05 -9.06
N ARG A 141 -11.44 6.69 -8.38
CA ARG A 141 -11.45 6.37 -6.94
C ARG A 141 -11.57 7.66 -6.12
N LYS A 142 -12.56 7.77 -5.24
CA LYS A 142 -12.71 8.92 -4.33
C LYS A 142 -12.39 8.51 -2.90
N ARG A 143 -11.84 9.44 -2.10
CA ARG A 143 -11.52 9.20 -0.69
C ARG A 143 -12.78 8.91 0.12
N LYS A 144 -13.87 9.63 -0.16
CA LYS A 144 -15.15 9.43 0.53
C LYS A 144 -15.67 7.99 0.45
N ASP A 145 -15.41 7.28 -0.65
CA ASP A 145 -15.87 5.90 -0.90
C ASP A 145 -15.06 4.82 -0.13
N ILE A 146 -14.00 5.21 0.59
CA ILE A 146 -13.23 4.28 1.41
C ILE A 146 -13.99 4.00 2.70
N VAL A 147 -14.58 2.82 2.83
CA VAL A 147 -15.35 2.40 4.03
C VAL A 147 -14.52 1.67 5.09
N ARG A 148 -13.33 1.18 4.72
CA ARG A 148 -12.49 0.39 5.63
C ARG A 148 -12.12 1.19 6.87
N SER A 149 -12.31 0.59 8.05
CA SER A 149 -11.92 1.16 9.35
C SER A 149 -12.63 2.49 9.67
N ARG A 150 -13.83 2.71 9.12
CA ARG A 150 -14.67 3.88 9.42
C ARG A 150 -15.88 3.53 10.27
N ASP A 151 -16.48 2.38 10.00
CA ASP A 151 -17.70 1.90 10.66
C ASP A 151 -17.44 0.55 11.32
N VAL A 152 -18.22 0.24 12.35
CA VAL A 152 -18.20 -1.08 13.00
C VAL A 152 -18.71 -2.13 12.03
N VAL A 153 -17.91 -3.16 11.77
CA VAL A 153 -18.28 -4.27 10.88
C VAL A 153 -18.53 -5.55 11.66
N LYS A 154 -19.28 -6.48 11.06
CA LYS A 154 -19.58 -7.80 11.67
C LYS A 154 -18.33 -8.52 12.16
N TYR A 155 -17.19 -8.33 11.48
CA TYR A 155 -15.93 -8.98 11.82
C TYR A 155 -15.30 -8.48 13.13
N ASP A 156 -15.64 -7.27 13.58
CA ASP A 156 -15.09 -6.67 14.81
C ASP A 156 -15.55 -7.43 16.06
N LYS A 157 -16.70 -8.12 15.98
CA LYS A 157 -17.20 -9.01 17.04
C LYS A 157 -16.21 -10.15 17.38
N HIS A 158 -15.30 -10.50 16.47
CA HIS A 158 -14.26 -11.50 16.71
C HIS A 158 -13.01 -10.93 17.39
N PHE A 159 -13.04 -9.67 17.84
CA PHE A 159 -11.93 -9.02 18.52
C PHE A 159 -12.41 -8.35 19.81
N SER A 160 -12.01 -8.90 20.97
CA SER A 160 -12.26 -8.27 22.26
C SER A 160 -11.25 -7.15 22.50
N GLU A 161 -11.70 -5.89 22.48
CA GLU A 161 -10.83 -4.76 22.76
C GLU A 161 -10.26 -4.81 24.19
N LYS A 162 -11.11 -5.18 25.17
CA LYS A 162 -10.71 -5.34 26.58
C LYS A 162 -9.53 -6.31 26.73
N ASN A 163 -9.64 -7.50 26.13
CA ASN A 163 -8.59 -8.53 26.24
C ASN A 163 -7.33 -8.18 25.43
N ASN A 164 -7.43 -7.23 24.50
CA ASN A 164 -6.32 -6.80 23.65
C ASN A 164 -5.88 -5.36 23.97
N ALA A 165 -6.28 -4.79 25.11
CA ALA A 165 -6.02 -3.39 25.46
C ALA A 165 -4.51 -3.05 25.39
N LYS A 166 -3.63 -3.96 25.82
CA LYS A 166 -2.17 -3.79 25.71
C LYS A 166 -1.70 -3.63 24.26
N LEU A 167 -2.23 -4.43 23.33
CA LEU A 167 -1.91 -4.32 21.90
C LEU A 167 -2.46 -3.02 21.32
N ILE A 168 -3.69 -2.65 21.66
CA ILE A 168 -4.34 -1.43 21.17
C ILE A 168 -3.55 -0.21 21.63
N ASN A 169 -3.26 -0.09 22.93
CA ASN A 169 -2.44 0.97 23.48
C ASN A 169 -1.09 1.07 22.75
N PHE A 170 -0.41 -0.07 22.58
CA PHE A 170 0.86 -0.14 21.87
C PHE A 170 0.74 0.40 20.44
N CYS A 171 -0.29 0.02 19.70
CA CYS A 171 -0.51 0.50 18.33
C CYS A 171 -0.82 2.01 18.29
N ARG A 172 -1.64 2.50 19.23
CA ARG A 172 -2.00 3.92 19.36
C ARG A 172 -0.82 4.81 19.76
N CYS A 173 0.18 4.25 20.44
CA CYS A 173 1.36 4.97 20.88
C CYS A 173 2.54 4.92 19.90
N THR A 174 2.55 3.97 18.96
CA THR A 174 3.70 3.73 18.07
C THR A 174 3.37 3.84 16.59
N GLY A 175 2.08 3.75 16.25
CA GLY A 175 1.59 3.84 14.89
C GLY A 175 2.16 2.79 13.95
N LEU A 176 2.63 1.64 14.41
CA LEU A 176 3.27 0.64 13.56
C LEU A 176 2.29 -0.05 12.60
N ARG A 177 2.79 -0.48 11.43
CA ARG A 177 2.03 -1.37 10.54
C ARG A 177 2.02 -2.78 11.10
N ARG A 178 1.02 -3.59 10.71
CA ARG A 178 0.94 -5.00 11.12
C ARG A 178 2.22 -5.80 10.84
N ALA A 179 2.88 -5.57 9.71
CA ALA A 179 4.13 -6.25 9.37
C ALA A 179 5.29 -5.81 10.29
N GLU A 180 5.37 -4.50 10.58
CA GLU A 180 6.36 -3.92 11.50
C GLU A 180 6.14 -4.46 12.92
N LEU A 181 4.90 -4.48 13.42
CA LEU A 181 4.57 -5.06 14.74
C LEU A 181 4.96 -6.54 14.89
N LYS A 182 4.91 -7.33 13.80
CA LYS A 182 5.31 -8.75 13.81
C LYS A 182 6.83 -8.94 13.83
N ALA A 183 7.58 -7.95 13.38
CA ALA A 183 9.02 -7.97 13.29
C ALA A 183 9.70 -7.31 14.50
N LEU A 184 9.00 -6.39 15.17
CA LEU A 184 9.50 -5.61 16.30
C LEU A 184 10.01 -6.46 17.45
N ARG A 185 11.18 -6.10 17.96
CA ARG A 185 11.87 -6.70 19.11
C ARG A 185 12.07 -5.67 20.22
N GLY A 186 12.27 -6.13 21.45
CA GLY A 186 12.53 -5.22 22.58
C GLY A 186 13.78 -4.37 22.40
N THR A 187 14.80 -4.91 21.70
CA THR A 187 16.04 -4.20 21.32
C THR A 187 15.82 -3.02 20.37
N ASP A 188 14.64 -2.88 19.77
CA ASP A 188 14.31 -1.75 18.91
C ASP A 188 13.89 -0.49 19.70
N LEU A 189 13.82 -0.58 21.05
CA LEU A 189 13.55 0.56 21.92
C LEU A 189 14.80 1.45 22.04
N LEU A 190 14.62 2.75 21.80
CA LEU A 190 15.63 3.77 22.03
C LEU A 190 15.14 4.75 23.10
N GLU A 191 16.06 5.22 23.93
CA GLU A 191 15.83 6.26 24.94
C GLU A 191 16.82 7.39 24.71
N LYS A 192 16.31 8.62 24.61
CA LYS A 192 17.12 9.82 24.42
C LYS A 192 16.44 11.02 25.07
N ASP A 193 17.18 11.75 25.91
CA ASP A 193 16.72 12.96 26.60
C ASP A 193 15.39 12.76 27.36
N GLY A 194 15.27 11.62 28.05
CA GLY A 194 14.05 11.24 28.79
C GLY A 194 12.84 10.89 27.92
N LYS A 195 13.01 10.79 26.60
CA LYS A 195 11.96 10.41 25.64
C LYS A 195 12.25 9.06 25.00
N PHE A 196 11.19 8.36 24.61
CA PHE A 196 11.27 7.03 24.02
C PHE A 196 10.93 7.02 22.53
N TYR A 197 11.68 6.21 21.79
CA TYR A 197 11.52 6.04 20.36
C TYR A 197 11.62 4.57 19.98
N LEU A 198 11.12 4.22 18.80
CA LEU A 198 11.32 2.92 18.19
C LEU A 198 12.17 3.05 16.93
N HIS A 199 13.19 2.22 16.82
CA HIS A 199 13.96 2.01 15.59
C HIS A 199 13.27 0.97 14.71
N ILE A 200 12.68 1.42 13.60
CA ILE A 200 11.82 0.61 12.75
C ILE A 200 12.54 0.36 11.44
N HIS A 201 13.33 -0.71 11.40
CA HIS A 201 14.17 -1.09 10.24
C HIS A 201 13.61 -2.31 9.49
N SER A 202 12.97 -3.24 10.19
CA SER A 202 12.50 -4.50 9.63
C SER A 202 11.04 -4.48 9.15
N ALA A 203 10.75 -5.24 8.09
CA ALA A 203 9.42 -5.39 7.47
C ALA A 203 8.74 -4.06 7.08
N THR A 204 9.53 -3.01 6.88
CA THR A 204 9.06 -1.68 6.50
C THR A 204 8.55 -1.68 5.06
N LYS A 205 7.49 -0.91 4.82
CA LYS A 205 6.92 -0.81 3.46
C LYS A 205 7.91 -0.08 2.56
N GLY A 206 8.46 -0.82 1.58
CA GLY A 206 9.41 -0.28 0.60
C GLY A 206 10.81 -0.04 1.18
N GLY A 207 11.20 -0.74 2.25
CA GLY A 207 12.53 -0.65 2.85
C GLY A 207 12.81 0.70 3.51
N ARG A 208 11.76 1.42 3.95
CA ARG A 208 11.87 2.74 4.57
C ARG A 208 12.05 2.60 6.08
N GLU A 209 13.31 2.52 6.47
CA GLU A 209 13.73 2.61 7.87
C GLU A 209 13.40 3.99 8.46
N ARG A 210 13.07 4.02 9.76
CA ARG A 210 12.84 5.26 10.50
C ARG A 210 13.03 5.07 12.00
N ILE A 211 13.29 6.18 12.69
CA ILE A 211 13.10 6.29 14.13
C ILE A 211 11.78 7.04 14.36
N SER A 212 10.90 6.51 15.20
CA SER A 212 9.59 7.15 15.45
C SER A 212 9.34 7.30 16.95
N PRO A 213 8.83 8.45 17.40
CA PRO A 213 8.59 8.68 18.82
C PRO A 213 7.42 7.84 19.33
N ILE A 214 7.47 7.45 20.61
CA ILE A 214 6.35 6.84 21.32
C ILE A 214 5.52 7.98 21.94
N ILE A 215 4.26 8.13 21.53
CA ILE A 215 3.40 9.26 21.91
C ILE A 215 2.14 8.78 22.64
N GLY A 216 1.90 9.28 23.85
CA GLY A 216 0.75 8.97 24.67
C GLY A 216 0.80 9.73 26.00
N SER A 217 -0.10 9.41 26.94
CA SER A 217 0.08 9.80 28.35
C SER A 217 1.28 9.07 28.97
N ASP A 218 1.74 9.53 30.14
CA ASP A 218 2.86 8.90 30.83
C ASP A 218 2.58 7.43 31.15
N GLU A 219 1.34 7.08 31.53
CA GLU A 219 0.91 5.70 31.76
C GLU A 219 0.89 4.88 30.48
N GLU A 220 0.37 5.44 29.38
CA GLU A 220 0.35 4.79 28.08
C GLU A 220 1.77 4.47 27.60
N ILE A 221 2.68 5.45 27.69
CA ILE A 221 4.09 5.33 27.30
C ILE A 221 4.79 4.32 28.21
N LYS A 222 4.64 4.43 29.54
CA LYS A 222 5.23 3.50 30.50
C LYS A 222 4.81 2.06 30.23
N ALA A 223 3.54 1.82 29.91
CA ALA A 223 3.06 0.48 29.55
C ALA A 223 3.72 -0.06 28.25
N VAL A 224 3.97 0.79 27.27
CA VAL A 224 4.69 0.42 26.03
C VAL A 224 6.15 0.11 26.32
N VAL A 225 6.84 0.98 27.06
CA VAL A 225 8.26 0.83 27.40
C VAL A 225 8.49 -0.42 28.26
N ASN A 226 7.66 -0.65 29.28
CA ASN A 226 7.75 -1.86 30.11
C ASN A 226 7.62 -3.12 29.25
N ARG A 227 6.64 -3.14 28.34
CA ARG A 227 6.47 -4.27 27.42
C ARG A 227 7.69 -4.49 26.52
N MET A 228 8.32 -3.43 26.02
CA MET A 228 9.55 -3.54 25.21
C MET A 228 10.71 -4.12 26.02
N ARG A 229 10.89 -3.64 27.26
CA ARG A 229 11.97 -4.10 28.16
C ARG A 229 11.77 -5.54 28.63
N GLU A 230 10.54 -5.93 28.96
CA GLU A 230 10.17 -7.29 29.40
C GLU A 230 10.58 -8.38 28.40
N VAL A 231 10.52 -8.10 27.09
CA VAL A 231 10.81 -9.11 26.07
C VAL A 231 12.29 -9.18 25.68
N GLY A 232 13.13 -8.24 26.11
CA GLY A 232 14.56 -8.19 25.76
C GLY A 232 14.81 -8.29 24.24
N SER A 233 15.60 -9.26 23.80
CA SER A 233 15.85 -9.52 22.36
C SER A 233 14.70 -10.25 21.64
N GLY A 234 13.67 -10.67 22.37
CA GLY A 234 12.50 -11.36 21.87
C GLY A 234 11.54 -10.47 21.09
N LYS A 235 10.56 -11.09 20.42
CA LYS A 235 9.49 -10.38 19.71
C LYS A 235 8.50 -9.79 20.71
N VAL A 236 8.15 -8.52 20.51
CA VAL A 236 7.19 -7.80 21.36
C VAL A 236 5.79 -8.41 21.26
N PHE A 237 5.41 -8.90 20.08
CA PHE A 237 4.17 -9.64 19.87
C PHE A 237 4.45 -10.92 19.07
N SER A 238 4.29 -12.08 19.72
CA SER A 238 4.40 -13.39 19.06
C SER A 238 3.28 -13.63 18.05
N LYS A 239 2.06 -13.14 18.36
CA LYS A 239 0.88 -13.25 17.51
C LYS A 239 0.09 -11.94 17.55
N ILE A 240 -0.43 -11.55 16.39
CA ILE A 240 -1.35 -10.41 16.26
C ILE A 240 -2.64 -10.95 15.65
N HIS A 241 -3.75 -10.75 16.36
CA HIS A 241 -5.06 -11.21 15.90
C HIS A 241 -5.41 -10.60 14.53
N LYS A 242 -5.96 -11.42 13.62
CA LYS A 242 -6.29 -11.00 12.25
C LYS A 242 -7.32 -9.87 12.21
N ALA A 243 -8.28 -9.91 13.15
CA ALA A 243 -9.34 -8.91 13.31
C ALA A 243 -8.92 -7.62 14.03
N ALA A 244 -7.70 -7.55 14.61
CA ALA A 244 -7.25 -6.30 15.25
C ALA A 244 -7.16 -5.17 14.21
N ASP A 245 -7.87 -4.05 14.38
CA ASP A 245 -7.81 -2.95 13.42
C ASP A 245 -6.56 -2.06 13.60
N ILE A 246 -5.42 -2.64 13.23
CA ILE A 246 -4.12 -1.95 13.26
C ILE A 246 -4.14 -0.66 12.43
N HIS A 247 -4.99 -0.57 11.39
CA HIS A 247 -5.01 0.63 10.56
C HIS A 247 -5.70 1.79 11.29
N SER A 248 -6.81 1.50 11.97
CA SER A 248 -7.49 2.49 12.81
C SER A 248 -6.58 2.99 13.94
N TYR A 249 -5.96 2.09 14.72
CA TYR A 249 -5.08 2.49 15.83
C TYR A 249 -3.86 3.30 15.36
N ARG A 250 -3.36 2.99 14.16
CA ARG A 250 -2.29 3.76 13.52
C ARG A 250 -2.76 5.17 13.08
N SER A 251 -4.04 5.34 12.75
CA SER A 251 -4.64 6.66 12.50
C SER A 251 -4.73 7.48 13.78
N ASP A 252 -5.05 6.84 14.91
CA ASP A 252 -5.04 7.50 16.23
C ASP A 252 -3.65 8.04 16.56
N TYR A 253 -2.60 7.22 16.38
CA TYR A 253 -1.21 7.68 16.53
C TYR A 253 -0.88 8.86 15.62
N CYS A 254 -1.27 8.81 14.34
CA CYS A 254 -1.07 9.93 13.41
C CYS A 254 -1.67 11.23 13.94
N THR A 255 -2.87 11.12 14.53
CA THR A 255 -3.59 12.25 15.11
C THR A 255 -2.88 12.77 16.36
N LYS A 256 -2.40 11.89 17.24
CA LYS A 256 -1.60 12.27 18.42
C LYS A 256 -0.33 13.02 18.01
N VAL A 257 0.43 12.50 17.03
CA VAL A 257 1.65 13.16 16.51
C VAL A 257 1.31 14.51 15.89
N TYR A 258 0.27 14.59 15.06
CA TYR A 258 -0.14 15.87 14.47
C TYR A 258 -0.46 16.90 15.57
N LYS A 259 -1.32 16.54 16.53
CA LYS A 259 -1.72 17.44 17.63
C LYS A 259 -0.54 17.91 18.48
N LEU A 260 0.47 17.06 18.69
CA LEU A 260 1.67 17.41 19.45
C LEU A 260 2.48 18.56 18.82
N TYR A 261 2.51 18.62 17.48
CA TYR A 261 3.30 19.61 16.74
C TYR A 261 2.46 20.71 16.09
N ALA A 262 1.13 20.58 16.10
CA ALA A 262 0.24 21.53 15.46
C ALA A 262 0.31 22.89 16.16
N ARG A 263 0.67 23.92 15.40
CA ARG A 263 0.58 25.31 15.82
C ARG A 263 -0.80 25.85 15.52
N ASP A 264 -1.18 26.93 16.19
CA ASP A 264 -2.43 27.62 15.89
C ASP A 264 -2.38 28.19 14.46
N LEU A 265 -3.33 27.75 13.64
CA LEU A 265 -3.43 28.10 12.23
C LEU A 265 -3.60 29.60 12.02
N ASN A 266 -4.16 30.35 12.97
CA ASN A 266 -4.34 31.80 12.82
C ASN A 266 -3.01 32.55 12.71
N PHE A 267 -1.94 32.02 13.31
CA PHE A 267 -0.61 32.63 13.29
C PHE A 267 0.31 32.07 12.20
N LEU A 268 -0.18 31.15 11.35
CA LEU A 268 0.61 30.56 10.28
C LEU A 268 0.42 31.28 8.95
N SER A 269 1.53 31.48 8.24
CA SER A 269 1.52 32.02 6.88
C SER A 269 0.87 31.04 5.89
N TYR A 270 0.51 31.54 4.69
CA TYR A 270 -0.06 30.71 3.64
C TYR A 270 0.82 29.52 3.25
N LYS A 271 2.16 29.69 3.25
CA LYS A 271 3.11 28.62 2.88
C LYS A 271 3.22 27.52 3.94
N GLU A 272 2.99 27.87 5.20
CA GLU A 272 3.01 26.93 6.34
C GLU A 272 1.71 26.14 6.49
N LYS A 273 0.67 26.52 5.75
CA LYS A 273 -0.61 25.83 5.73
C LYS A 273 -0.66 24.81 4.60
N TYR A 274 -1.30 23.67 4.86
CA TYR A 274 -1.71 22.72 3.84
C TYR A 274 -3.22 22.84 3.64
N TYR A 275 -3.62 23.28 2.44
CA TYR A 275 -5.01 23.36 2.04
C TYR A 275 -5.42 22.08 1.34
N CYS A 276 -6.37 21.38 1.94
CA CYS A 276 -6.92 20.17 1.36
C CYS A 276 -7.66 20.47 0.05
N LYS A 277 -7.68 19.47 -0.85
CA LYS A 277 -8.32 19.54 -2.17
C LYS A 277 -9.50 18.59 -2.25
N LYS A 278 -10.31 18.74 -3.31
CA LYS A 278 -11.43 17.84 -3.65
C LYS A 278 -12.44 17.71 -2.51
N ASP A 279 -12.71 16.49 -2.03
CA ASP A 279 -13.73 16.21 -1.00
C ASP A 279 -13.38 16.77 0.38
N LEU A 280 -12.17 17.31 0.56
CA LEU A 280 -11.74 18.00 1.78
C LEU A 280 -11.44 19.49 1.54
N ALA A 281 -11.86 20.05 0.40
CA ALA A 281 -11.70 21.49 0.15
C ALA A 281 -12.32 22.31 1.30
N GLY A 282 -11.61 23.35 1.75
CA GLY A 282 -11.97 24.15 2.93
C GLY A 282 -11.35 23.66 4.24
N THR A 283 -10.82 22.43 4.30
CA THR A 283 -10.03 21.98 5.45
C THR A 283 -8.57 22.44 5.33
N CYS A 284 -8.00 22.93 6.42
CA CYS A 284 -6.62 23.39 6.51
C CYS A 284 -5.88 22.70 7.67
N TYR A 285 -4.60 22.41 7.46
CA TYR A 285 -3.71 21.81 8.46
C TYR A 285 -2.36 22.54 8.51
N ASP A 286 -1.67 22.45 9.65
CA ASP A 286 -0.28 22.90 9.78
C ASP A 286 0.63 21.92 9.01
N ARG A 287 1.33 22.46 7.99
CA ARG A 287 2.18 21.66 7.10
C ARG A 287 3.34 21.00 7.84
N GLU A 288 3.93 21.68 8.82
CA GLU A 288 5.05 21.13 9.58
C GLU A 288 4.61 19.98 10.49
N ALA A 289 3.47 20.14 11.16
CA ALA A 289 2.87 19.07 11.96
C ALA A 289 2.47 17.86 11.09
N MET A 290 1.91 18.10 9.90
CA MET A 290 1.64 17.03 8.93
C MET A 290 2.93 16.32 8.49
N ARG A 291 4.02 17.06 8.27
CA ARG A 291 5.31 16.49 7.88
C ARG A 291 5.84 15.56 8.98
N LYS A 292 5.86 16.01 10.23
CA LYS A 292 6.26 15.19 11.40
C LYS A 292 5.42 13.93 11.54
N ALA A 293 4.10 14.03 11.38
CA ALA A 293 3.21 12.86 11.40
C ALA A 293 3.48 11.90 10.22
N SER A 294 3.71 12.44 9.02
CA SER A 294 4.06 11.64 7.83
C SER A 294 5.37 10.88 8.04
N GLU A 295 6.41 11.54 8.54
CA GLU A 295 7.73 10.93 8.77
C GLU A 295 7.69 9.85 9.84
N SER A 296 6.99 10.10 10.95
CA SER A 296 6.78 9.11 12.04
C SER A 296 6.04 7.85 11.54
N LEU A 297 5.26 7.99 10.47
CA LEU A 297 4.57 6.90 9.79
C LEU A 297 5.41 6.24 8.67
N GLY A 298 6.62 6.71 8.40
CA GLY A 298 7.46 6.21 7.30
C GLY A 298 6.95 6.64 5.93
N HIS A 299 6.43 7.86 5.85
CA HIS A 299 5.92 8.49 4.64
C HIS A 299 6.61 9.84 4.39
N SER A 300 6.62 10.26 3.12
CA SER A 300 7.16 11.55 2.67
C SER A 300 6.09 12.20 1.79
N ARG A 301 4.97 12.60 2.42
CA ARG A 301 3.70 12.93 1.72
C ARG A 301 3.33 14.42 1.74
N VAL A 302 4.14 15.23 2.40
CA VAL A 302 3.96 16.67 2.58
C VAL A 302 5.17 17.34 1.95
#